data_AF-A0A6A6RZB7-F1
#
_entry.id   AF-A0A6A6RZB7-F1
#
_cell.length_a   1.000
_cell.length_b   1.000
_cell.length_c   1.000
_cell.angle_alpha   90.00
_cell.angle_beta   90.00
_cell.angle_gamma   90.00
#
_symmetry.space_group_name_H-M   'P 1'
#
loop_
_entity.id
_entity.type
_entity.pdbx_description
1 polymer ?
#
loop_
_entity_poly.entity_id
_entity_poly.type
_entity_poly.pdbx_seq_one_letter_code
_entity_poly.pdbx_strand_id
1 'polypeptide(L)'
;MPIYMTFVMGPKESYFFNTPTHWAWHNLPPEIEALFTTPPPPTDVLELALGDAGAYFMTYRDASTNTILCKHYNLPNPLTEYLYHGNPHVIRDLATLSVSLGPYESYYAHDKNSASWANLPAGLEKAVLGRLVSQDAGKTEWREGGGEAPSFGLYLFPHHPTSYILLLTTGKAFSNLPEHTWEDYNKISPRLPQLRQSNAPIPCIPILPPTPQPGSQSTLPLQQP
;
A
#
# COMPACT_ATOMS: atom_id res chain seq x y z
N MET A 1 6.47 -6.52 -14.68
CA MET A 1 6.16 -5.48 -13.68
C MET A 1 6.36 -6.09 -12.30
N PRO A 2 6.94 -5.37 -11.34
CA PRO A 2 6.91 -5.79 -9.94
C PRO A 2 5.46 -6.00 -9.51
N ILE A 3 5.22 -7.11 -8.82
CA ILE A 3 3.93 -7.45 -8.22
C ILE A 3 3.89 -6.77 -6.86
N TYR A 4 3.04 -5.76 -6.72
CA TYR A 4 2.77 -5.14 -5.44
C TYR A 4 1.58 -5.85 -4.81
N MET A 5 1.78 -6.26 -3.56
CA MET A 5 0.72 -6.77 -2.72
C MET A 5 0.59 -5.81 -1.56
N THR A 6 -0.57 -5.19 -1.43
CA THR A 6 -0.83 -4.21 -0.38
C THR A 6 -1.83 -4.81 0.58
N PHE A 7 -1.50 -4.84 1.87
CA PHE A 7 -2.41 -5.27 2.92
C PHE A 7 -2.40 -4.24 4.04
N VAL A 8 -3.54 -3.59 4.24
CA VAL A 8 -3.75 -2.59 5.29
C VAL A 8 -5.00 -2.95 6.07
N MET A 9 -4.94 -2.86 7.39
CA MET A 9 -6.12 -2.80 8.24
C MET A 9 -6.10 -1.47 8.98
N GLY A 10 -7.29 -0.94 9.23
CA GLY A 10 -7.50 0.29 9.97
C GLY A 10 -8.54 0.10 11.07
N PRO A 11 -9.01 1.21 11.65
CA PRO A 11 -10.04 1.19 12.68
C PRO A 11 -11.36 0.58 12.18
N LYS A 12 -12.24 0.19 13.11
CA LYS A 12 -13.59 -0.32 12.81
C LYS A 12 -13.60 -1.52 11.86
N GLU A 13 -12.66 -2.45 12.01
CA GLU A 13 -12.56 -3.65 11.15
C GLU A 13 -12.30 -3.32 9.67
N SER A 14 -11.86 -2.09 9.37
CA SER A 14 -11.56 -1.70 8.01
C SER A 14 -10.33 -2.45 7.51
N TYR A 15 -10.39 -2.95 6.28
CA TYR A 15 -9.22 -3.52 5.63
C TYR A 15 -9.28 -3.34 4.12
N PHE A 16 -8.10 -3.38 3.52
CA PHE A 16 -7.92 -3.48 2.08
C PHE A 16 -6.77 -4.44 1.77
N PHE A 17 -7.03 -5.30 0.81
CA PHE A 17 -6.11 -6.30 0.31
C PHE A 17 -6.05 -6.19 -1.21
N ASN A 18 -4.87 -5.88 -1.73
CA ASN A 18 -4.58 -5.82 -3.16
C ASN A 18 -3.63 -6.96 -3.53
N THR A 19 -4.01 -7.73 -4.54
CA THR A 19 -3.13 -8.61 -5.31
C THR A 19 -3.29 -8.28 -6.79
N PRO A 20 -2.34 -8.69 -7.65
CA PRO A 20 -2.43 -8.44 -9.11
C PRO A 20 -3.71 -8.95 -9.78
N THR A 21 -4.45 -9.84 -9.13
CA THR A 21 -5.65 -10.47 -9.72
C THR A 21 -6.93 -10.16 -8.96
N HIS A 22 -6.85 -9.77 -7.69
CA HIS A 22 -8.01 -9.62 -6.82
C HIS A 22 -7.81 -8.50 -5.82
N TRP A 23 -8.84 -7.69 -5.66
CA TRP A 23 -8.98 -6.73 -4.56
C TRP A 23 -10.08 -7.22 -3.62
N ALA A 24 -9.85 -7.07 -2.33
CA ALA A 24 -10.86 -7.30 -1.31
C ALA A 24 -10.76 -6.18 -0.28
N TRP A 25 -11.91 -5.67 0.15
CA TRP A 25 -11.96 -4.64 1.16
C TRP A 25 -13.21 -4.74 2.00
N HIS A 26 -13.16 -4.11 3.16
CA HIS A 26 -14.28 -4.01 4.08
C HIS A 26 -14.21 -2.69 4.83
N ASN A 27 -15.37 -2.05 5.01
CA ASN A 27 -15.56 -0.87 5.84
C ASN A 27 -14.52 0.25 5.60
N LEU A 28 -14.17 0.50 4.34
CA LEU A 28 -13.25 1.58 4.00
C LEU A 28 -13.95 2.93 4.15
N PRO A 29 -13.19 4.04 4.25
CA PRO A 29 -13.78 5.37 4.17
C PRO A 29 -14.69 5.49 2.93
N PRO A 30 -15.92 6.06 3.05
CA PRO A 30 -16.91 6.04 1.98
C PRO A 30 -16.41 6.59 0.64
N GLU A 31 -15.49 7.57 0.67
CA GLU A 31 -14.89 8.14 -0.53
C GLU A 31 -13.98 7.15 -1.29
N ILE A 32 -13.31 6.25 -0.57
CA ILE A 32 -12.49 5.18 -1.15
C ILE A 32 -13.41 4.09 -1.72
N GLU A 33 -14.45 3.69 -0.99
CA GLU A 33 -15.42 2.71 -1.51
C GLU A 33 -16.13 3.23 -2.77
N ALA A 34 -16.51 4.51 -2.77
CA ALA A 34 -17.07 5.17 -3.94
C ALA A 34 -16.09 5.15 -5.13
N LEU A 35 -14.79 5.36 -4.87
CA LEU A 35 -13.76 5.28 -5.92
C LEU A 35 -13.67 3.88 -6.53
N PHE A 36 -13.76 2.81 -5.73
CA PHE A 36 -13.70 1.43 -6.23
C PHE A 36 -14.97 0.96 -6.92
N THR A 37 -16.11 1.60 -6.64
CA THR A 37 -17.41 1.22 -7.21
C THR A 37 -17.84 2.10 -8.38
N THR A 38 -17.24 3.28 -8.56
CA THR A 38 -17.51 4.18 -9.68
C THR A 38 -16.80 3.70 -10.95
N PRO A 39 -17.51 3.38 -12.05
CA PRO A 39 -16.87 2.95 -13.29
C PRO A 39 -16.28 4.14 -14.09
N PRO A 40 -15.07 4.00 -14.66
CA PRO A 40 -14.15 2.88 -14.49
C PRO A 40 -13.43 2.95 -13.12
N PRO A 41 -13.28 1.82 -12.40
CA PRO A 41 -12.52 1.81 -11.16
C PRO A 41 -11.03 2.02 -11.44
N PRO A 42 -10.21 2.44 -10.46
CA PRO A 42 -8.76 2.52 -10.61
C PRO A 42 -8.18 1.22 -11.18
N THR A 43 -7.13 1.34 -12.00
CA THR A 43 -6.42 0.15 -12.53
C THR A 43 -5.45 -0.45 -11.53
N ASP A 44 -4.98 0.34 -10.58
CA ASP A 44 -3.99 -0.07 -9.59
C ASP A 44 -4.10 0.78 -8.32
N VAL A 45 -3.79 0.20 -7.16
CA VAL A 45 -3.64 0.91 -5.88
C VAL A 45 -2.22 0.70 -5.40
N LEU A 46 -1.44 1.78 -5.44
CA LEU A 46 -0.01 1.75 -5.16
C LEU A 46 0.24 1.81 -3.65
N GLU A 47 -0.49 2.68 -2.95
CA GLU A 47 -0.42 2.84 -1.49
C GLU A 47 -1.81 3.08 -0.92
N LEU A 48 -2.08 2.48 0.25
CA LEU A 48 -3.25 2.82 1.07
C LEU A 48 -2.89 2.74 2.54
N ALA A 49 -3.06 3.86 3.24
CA ALA A 49 -2.89 4.01 4.67
C ALA A 49 -4.24 4.38 5.30
N LEU A 50 -4.57 3.72 6.41
CA LEU A 50 -5.79 3.97 7.19
C LEU A 50 -5.39 4.36 8.62
N GLY A 51 -5.97 5.43 9.13
CA GLY A 51 -5.72 5.97 10.46
C GLY A 51 -7.00 6.23 11.25
N ASP A 52 -6.83 6.74 12.47
CA ASP A 52 -7.94 7.09 13.36
C ASP A 52 -8.76 8.28 12.83
N ALA A 53 -9.97 8.44 13.38
CA ALA A 53 -10.88 9.52 13.01
C ALA A 53 -11.15 9.62 11.49
N GLY A 54 -11.10 8.50 10.77
CA GLY A 54 -11.33 8.43 9.34
C GLY A 54 -10.17 8.97 8.50
N ALA A 55 -8.99 9.20 9.10
CA ALA A 55 -7.81 9.61 8.36
C ALA A 55 -7.41 8.53 7.35
N TYR A 56 -7.07 8.94 6.13
CA TYR A 56 -6.51 8.03 5.15
C TYR A 56 -5.61 8.75 4.15
N PHE A 57 -4.70 7.99 3.55
CA PHE A 57 -3.92 8.39 2.39
C PHE A 57 -3.96 7.26 1.36
N MET A 58 -4.19 7.58 0.10
CA MET A 58 -4.26 6.59 -0.98
C MET A 58 -3.60 7.14 -2.23
N THR A 59 -2.75 6.32 -2.87
CA THR A 59 -2.28 6.55 -4.24
C THR A 59 -2.76 5.45 -5.15
N TYR A 60 -3.22 5.83 -6.34
CA TYR A 60 -3.81 4.90 -7.28
C TYR A 60 -3.56 5.35 -8.72
N ARG A 61 -3.73 4.41 -9.65
CA ARG A 61 -3.64 4.68 -11.08
C ARG A 61 -5.04 4.86 -11.66
N ASP A 62 -5.28 6.05 -12.22
CA ASP A 62 -6.54 6.36 -12.88
C ASP A 62 -6.73 5.49 -14.14
N ALA A 63 -7.93 4.93 -14.31
CA ALA A 63 -8.18 4.02 -15.43
C ALA A 63 -8.29 4.70 -16.80
N SER A 64 -8.63 5.99 -16.84
CA SER A 64 -8.81 6.72 -18.09
C SER A 64 -7.49 7.30 -18.59
N THR A 65 -6.68 7.86 -17.69
CA THR A 65 -5.44 8.56 -18.04
C THR A 65 -4.18 7.74 -17.78
N ASN A 66 -4.28 6.64 -17.02
CA ASN A 66 -3.16 5.84 -16.54
C ASN A 66 -2.17 6.63 -15.64
N THR A 67 -2.55 7.82 -15.19
CA THR A 67 -1.74 8.68 -14.30
C THR A 67 -1.87 8.25 -12.85
N ILE A 68 -0.79 8.41 -12.07
CA ILE A 68 -0.83 8.19 -10.63
C ILE A 68 -1.43 9.43 -9.97
N LEU A 69 -2.52 9.23 -9.24
CA LEU A 69 -3.24 10.24 -8.48
C LEU A 69 -3.15 9.90 -6.99
N CYS A 70 -3.50 10.88 -6.14
CA CYS A 70 -3.64 10.66 -4.71
C CYS A 70 -4.97 11.22 -4.19
N LYS A 71 -5.47 10.60 -3.13
CA LYS A 71 -6.58 11.10 -2.30
C LYS A 71 -6.19 10.93 -0.84
N HIS A 72 -6.58 11.89 -0.01
CA HIS A 72 -6.39 11.80 1.43
C HIS A 72 -7.43 12.62 2.17
N TYR A 73 -7.59 12.30 3.44
CA TYR A 73 -8.48 13.02 4.34
C TYR A 73 -7.91 12.99 5.75
N ASN A 74 -8.07 14.09 6.48
CA ASN A 74 -7.75 14.21 7.91
C ASN A 74 -6.35 13.72 8.29
N LEU A 75 -5.33 14.04 7.47
CA LEU A 75 -3.93 13.70 7.77
C LEU A 75 -3.35 14.59 8.87
N PRO A 76 -2.38 14.10 9.66
CA PRO A 76 -1.61 14.95 10.58
C PRO A 76 -1.00 16.15 9.86
N ASN A 77 -1.07 17.34 10.45
CA ASN A 77 -0.55 18.57 9.84
C ASN A 77 0.91 18.47 9.36
N PRO A 78 1.85 17.87 10.13
CA PRO A 78 3.23 17.73 9.65
C PRO A 78 3.36 16.78 8.44
N LEU A 79 2.46 15.79 8.32
CA LEU A 79 2.40 14.93 7.13
C LEU A 79 1.87 15.71 5.92
N THR A 80 0.82 16.51 6.09
CA THR A 80 0.33 17.39 5.02
C THR A 80 1.42 18.36 4.56
N GLU A 81 2.12 19.00 5.49
CA GLU A 81 3.23 19.89 5.17
C GLU A 81 4.34 19.14 4.40
N TYR A 82 4.68 17.91 4.80
CA TYR A 82 5.63 17.08 4.06
C TYR A 82 5.18 16.75 2.62
N LEU A 83 3.90 16.42 2.43
CA LEU A 83 3.33 16.05 1.13
C LEU A 83 3.31 17.23 0.15
N TYR A 84 2.94 18.41 0.64
CA TYR A 84 2.68 19.60 -0.19
C TYR A 84 3.84 20.59 -0.21
N HIS A 85 4.54 20.78 0.92
CA HIS A 85 5.62 21.76 1.09
C HIS A 85 5.25 23.15 0.54
N GLY A 86 4.07 23.64 0.93
CA GLY A 86 3.48 24.90 0.46
C GLY A 86 2.93 24.91 -0.98
N ASN A 87 2.97 23.80 -1.72
CA ASN A 87 2.42 23.70 -3.07
C ASN A 87 0.90 23.40 -3.04
N PRO A 88 0.11 23.83 -4.03
CA PRO A 88 -1.30 23.40 -4.15
C PRO A 88 -1.50 21.91 -4.48
N HIS A 89 -0.46 21.22 -4.93
CA HIS A 89 -0.48 19.80 -5.28
C HIS A 89 0.58 19.02 -4.50
N VAL A 90 0.37 17.71 -4.32
CA VAL A 90 1.38 16.85 -3.69
C VAL A 90 2.61 16.80 -4.59
N ILE A 91 3.77 17.14 -4.03
CA ILE A 91 5.06 17.20 -4.77
C ILE A 91 5.94 15.98 -4.55
N ARG A 92 5.49 15.03 -3.71
CA ARG A 92 6.21 13.79 -3.41
C ARG A 92 6.12 12.81 -4.57
N ASP A 93 7.07 11.88 -4.62
CA ASP A 93 7.05 10.82 -5.62
C ASP A 93 5.99 9.77 -5.26
N LEU A 94 4.76 9.96 -5.76
CA LEU A 94 3.62 9.09 -5.51
C LEU A 94 3.85 7.62 -5.91
N ALA A 95 4.82 7.32 -6.79
CA ALA A 95 5.12 5.95 -7.20
C ALA A 95 5.96 5.20 -6.15
N THR A 96 6.65 5.92 -5.27
CA THR A 96 7.53 5.35 -4.23
C THR A 96 7.13 5.77 -2.82
N LEU A 97 6.16 6.66 -2.70
CA LEU A 97 5.65 7.17 -1.43
C LEU A 97 4.90 6.05 -0.69
N SER A 98 5.39 5.73 0.50
CA SER A 98 4.68 4.93 1.48
C SER A 98 4.33 5.79 2.70
N VAL A 99 3.13 5.58 3.22
CA VAL A 99 2.58 6.30 4.36
C VAL A 99 2.00 5.27 5.32
N SER A 100 2.32 5.44 6.58
CA SER A 100 1.72 4.69 7.67
C SER A 100 1.16 5.66 8.69
N LEU A 101 -0.07 5.41 9.14
CA LEU A 101 -0.81 6.23 10.09
C LEU A 101 -1.07 5.42 11.36
N GLY A 102 -1.14 6.09 12.51
CA GLY A 102 -1.69 5.50 13.70
C GLY A 102 -2.20 6.54 14.72
N PRO A 103 -2.48 6.12 15.96
CA PRO A 103 -3.10 6.95 16.99
C PRO A 103 -2.27 8.17 17.34
N TYR A 104 -2.93 9.15 17.96
CA TYR A 104 -2.32 10.38 18.46
C TYR A 104 -1.56 11.16 17.38
N GLU A 105 -2.12 11.18 16.17
CA GLU A 105 -1.53 11.84 15.00
C GLU A 105 -0.13 11.30 14.64
N SER A 106 0.20 10.08 15.07
CA SER A 106 1.46 9.45 14.73
C SER A 106 1.46 9.00 13.28
N TYR A 107 2.58 9.26 12.60
CA TYR A 107 2.77 8.82 11.23
C TYR A 107 4.24 8.60 10.91
N TYR A 108 4.46 7.79 9.88
CA TYR A 108 5.73 7.67 9.18
C TYR A 108 5.44 7.70 7.69
N ALA A 109 6.12 8.56 6.96
CA ALA A 109 6.02 8.65 5.51
C ALA A 109 7.42 8.70 4.90
N HIS A 110 7.63 7.99 3.80
CA HIS A 110 8.87 8.06 3.06
C HIS A 110 8.62 7.89 1.57
N ASP A 111 9.43 8.54 0.75
CA ASP A 111 9.56 8.23 -0.67
C ASP A 111 11.02 7.87 -0.98
N LYS A 112 11.39 7.79 -2.25
CA LYS A 112 12.78 7.47 -2.65
C LYS A 112 13.82 8.52 -2.23
N ASN A 113 13.39 9.77 -1.94
CA ASN A 113 14.29 10.89 -1.68
C ASN A 113 14.36 11.23 -0.19
N SER A 114 13.20 11.26 0.47
CA SER A 114 13.06 11.81 1.83
C SER A 114 12.11 10.99 2.68
N ALA A 115 12.17 11.20 3.99
CA ALA A 115 11.21 10.71 4.95
C ALA A 115 10.79 11.79 5.95
N SER A 116 9.62 11.61 6.55
CA SER A 116 9.06 12.46 7.58
C SER A 116 8.26 11.59 8.56
N TRP A 117 8.34 11.91 9.84
CA TRP A 117 7.59 11.22 10.89
C TRP A 117 7.31 12.16 12.05
N ALA A 118 6.23 11.88 12.78
CA ALA A 118 5.91 12.58 14.01
C ALA A 118 5.17 11.65 14.98
N ASN A 119 5.24 11.97 16.27
CA ASN A 119 4.52 11.31 17.36
C ASN A 119 4.69 9.78 17.40
N LEU A 120 5.81 9.24 16.93
CA LEU A 120 6.07 7.80 16.98
C LEU A 120 6.23 7.34 18.44
N PRO A 121 5.85 6.09 18.78
CA PRO A 121 6.21 5.50 20.07
C PRO A 121 7.72 5.59 20.31
N ALA A 122 8.16 5.95 21.52
CA ALA A 122 9.56 6.25 21.82
C ALA A 122 10.56 5.15 21.39
N GLY A 123 10.18 3.87 21.51
CA GLY A 123 10.99 2.75 21.04
C GLY A 123 11.15 2.71 19.51
N LEU A 124 10.07 3.04 18.79
CA LEU A 124 10.06 3.13 17.33
C LEU A 124 10.84 4.37 16.85
N GLU A 125 10.64 5.52 17.49
CA GLU A 125 11.38 6.74 17.17
C GLU A 125 12.89 6.54 17.36
N LYS A 126 13.30 5.96 18.50
CA LYS A 126 14.70 5.59 18.74
C LYS A 126 15.24 4.63 17.67
N ALA A 127 14.42 3.69 17.20
CA ALA A 127 14.81 2.76 16.14
C ALA A 127 14.98 3.46 14.79
N VAL A 128 14.10 4.40 14.43
CA VAL A 128 14.21 5.23 13.22
C VAL A 128 15.47 6.10 13.29
N LEU A 129 15.64 6.87 14.37
CA LEU A 129 16.81 7.73 14.57
C LEU A 129 18.12 6.96 14.59
N GLY A 130 18.13 5.76 15.17
CA GLY A 130 19.32 4.89 15.19
C GLY A 130 19.79 4.43 13.80
N ARG A 131 18.95 4.56 12.76
CA ARG A 131 19.24 4.18 11.36
C ARG A 131 19.52 5.38 10.46
N LEU A 132 19.23 6.58 10.94
CA LEU A 132 19.45 7.80 10.22
C LEU A 132 20.95 8.11 10.14
N VAL A 133 21.44 8.46 8.94
CA VAL A 133 22.79 9.00 8.74
C VAL A 133 22.70 10.52 8.68
N SER A 134 21.83 11.05 7.82
CA SER A 134 21.58 12.48 7.66
C SER A 134 20.15 12.74 7.17
N GLN A 135 19.61 13.91 7.48
CA GLN A 135 18.33 14.38 6.97
C GLN A 135 18.42 15.88 6.70
N ASP A 136 18.02 16.28 5.50
CA ASP A 136 17.84 17.68 5.11
C ASP A 136 16.45 17.90 4.51
N ALA A 137 16.14 19.12 4.06
CA ALA A 137 14.82 19.50 3.56
C ALA A 137 14.36 18.69 2.33
N GLY A 138 15.26 18.06 1.59
CA GLY A 138 14.94 17.32 0.37
C GLY A 138 15.41 15.87 0.36
N LYS A 139 16.26 15.47 1.32
CA LYS A 139 16.96 14.19 1.29
C LYS A 139 17.03 13.54 2.66
N THR A 140 16.84 12.23 2.70
CA THR A 140 17.09 11.41 3.88
C THR A 140 18.05 10.30 3.51
N GLU A 141 19.18 10.24 4.23
CA GLU A 141 20.17 9.19 4.06
C GLU A 141 20.07 8.20 5.22
N TRP A 142 19.83 6.94 4.87
CA TRP A 142 19.78 5.82 5.80
C TRP A 142 21.09 5.05 5.80
N ARG A 143 21.36 4.36 6.90
CA ARG A 143 22.47 3.41 7.00
C ARG A 143 22.37 2.31 5.94
N GLU A 144 23.52 1.70 5.64
CA GLU A 144 23.67 0.66 4.62
C GLU A 144 23.12 1.09 3.24
N GLY A 145 23.26 2.38 2.89
CA GLY A 145 22.86 2.89 1.57
C GLY A 145 21.37 2.76 1.29
N GLY A 146 20.51 2.80 2.31
CA GLY A 146 19.06 2.59 2.17
C GLY A 146 18.57 1.20 2.56
N GLY A 147 19.45 0.24 2.82
CA GLY A 147 19.08 -1.10 3.30
C GLY A 147 18.44 -1.09 4.70
N GLU A 148 18.79 -0.10 5.52
CA GLU A 148 18.13 0.12 6.81
C GLU A 148 16.98 1.13 6.72
N ALA A 149 16.59 1.55 5.51
CA ALA A 149 15.42 2.40 5.35
C ALA A 149 14.20 1.68 5.94
N PRO A 150 13.47 2.33 6.85
CA PRO A 150 12.29 1.72 7.39
C PRO A 150 11.14 1.70 6.37
N SER A 151 10.46 0.56 6.24
CA SER A 151 9.36 0.31 5.31
C SER A 151 8.16 -0.23 6.10
N PHE A 152 7.46 0.59 6.87
CA PHE A 152 6.55 0.06 7.89
C PHE A 152 5.13 -0.22 7.41
N GLY A 153 4.53 -1.24 8.04
CA GLY A 153 3.11 -1.21 8.42
C GLY A 153 3.03 -0.86 9.91
N LEU A 154 2.69 0.38 10.24
CA LEU A 154 2.26 0.74 11.60
C LEU A 154 0.92 0.04 11.88
N TYR A 155 0.97 -1.18 12.41
CA TYR A 155 -0.17 -1.73 13.14
C TYR A 155 -0.12 -1.21 14.56
N LEU A 156 -0.50 0.05 14.73
CA LEU A 156 -0.77 0.58 16.06
C LEU A 156 -2.16 0.08 16.44
N PHE A 157 -2.18 -0.99 17.23
CA PHE A 157 -3.42 -1.51 17.80
C PHE A 157 -4.06 -0.39 18.61
N PRO A 158 -5.32 0.00 18.36
CA PRO A 158 -5.96 1.08 19.11
C PRO A 158 -5.93 0.87 20.63
N HIS A 159 -5.96 -0.40 21.07
CA HIS A 159 -5.87 -0.78 22.47
C HIS A 159 -4.42 -0.91 23.00
N HIS A 160 -3.43 -0.96 22.12
CA HIS A 160 -2.00 -1.00 22.47
C HIS A 160 -1.24 0.05 21.65
N PRO A 161 -1.39 1.34 21.99
CA PRO A 161 -0.83 2.43 21.19
C PRO A 161 0.71 2.45 21.15
N THR A 162 1.35 1.71 22.05
CA THR A 162 2.81 1.55 22.09
C THR A 162 3.30 0.39 21.23
N SER A 163 2.41 -0.45 20.70
CA SER A 163 2.74 -1.67 19.97
C SER A 163 2.93 -1.40 18.49
N TYR A 164 4.01 -1.89 17.89
CA TYR A 164 4.36 -1.65 16.50
C TYR A 164 5.02 -2.87 15.86
N ILE A 165 5.02 -2.88 14.52
CA ILE A 165 5.81 -3.76 13.67
C ILE A 165 6.68 -2.89 12.76
N LEU A 166 7.98 -3.18 12.75
CA LEU A 166 9.06 -2.47 12.09
C LEU A 166 9.56 -3.39 10.97
N LEU A 167 9.09 -3.21 9.75
CA LEU A 167 9.63 -3.89 8.57
C LEU A 167 10.73 -3.00 7.94
N LEU A 168 11.83 -3.60 7.53
CA LEU A 168 12.92 -2.94 6.80
C LEU A 168 12.86 -3.31 5.32
N THR A 169 13.43 -2.46 4.47
CA THR A 169 13.57 -2.75 3.02
C THR A 169 14.37 -4.03 2.73
N THR A 170 15.19 -4.48 3.67
CA THR A 170 15.89 -5.79 3.63
C THR A 170 14.99 -7.00 3.91
N GLY A 171 13.72 -6.79 4.25
CA GLY A 171 12.77 -7.85 4.64
C GLY A 171 12.88 -8.29 6.10
N LYS A 172 13.74 -7.66 6.91
CA LYS A 172 13.81 -7.90 8.36
C LYS A 172 12.60 -7.28 9.06
N ALA A 173 12.08 -7.97 10.08
CA ALA A 173 10.96 -7.53 10.89
C ALA A 173 11.35 -7.43 12.37
N PHE A 174 10.90 -6.38 13.06
CA PHE A 174 10.97 -6.25 14.51
C PHE A 174 9.59 -5.90 15.04
N SER A 175 9.24 -6.34 16.25
CA SER A 175 7.98 -5.94 16.87
C SER A 175 8.13 -5.88 18.38
N ASN A 176 7.26 -5.11 19.03
CA ASN A 176 7.09 -5.09 20.48
C ASN A 176 5.66 -5.46 20.89
N LEU A 177 5.02 -6.32 20.09
CA LEU A 177 3.67 -6.81 20.35
C LEU A 177 3.64 -7.50 21.73
N PRO A 178 2.72 -7.11 22.64
CA PRO A 178 2.53 -7.78 23.91
C PRO A 178 2.25 -9.26 23.71
N GLU A 179 2.73 -10.13 24.60
CA GLU A 179 2.56 -11.58 24.48
C GLU A 179 1.09 -12.00 24.30
N HIS A 180 0.13 -11.31 24.91
CA HIS A 180 -1.29 -11.61 24.76
C HIS A 180 -1.86 -11.29 23.36
N THR A 181 -1.18 -10.43 22.58
CA THR A 181 -1.56 -10.17 21.18
C THR A 181 -1.01 -11.21 20.22
N TRP A 182 -0.14 -12.12 20.70
CA TRP A 182 0.45 -13.16 19.86
C TRP A 182 -0.57 -14.23 19.46
N GLU A 183 -1.62 -14.48 20.24
CA GLU A 183 -2.68 -15.40 19.81
C GLU A 183 -3.40 -14.86 18.57
N ASP A 184 -3.71 -13.57 18.54
CA ASP A 184 -4.33 -12.94 17.38
C ASP A 184 -3.35 -12.86 16.21
N TYR A 185 -2.08 -12.58 16.48
CA TYR A 185 -1.01 -12.69 15.49
C TYR A 185 -0.86 -14.11 14.93
N ASN A 186 -0.93 -15.14 15.76
CA ASN A 186 -0.85 -16.54 15.35
C ASN A 186 -2.10 -17.01 14.59
N LYS A 187 -3.26 -16.38 14.80
CA LYS A 187 -4.47 -16.60 13.99
C LYS A 187 -4.35 -15.97 12.60
N ILE A 188 -3.72 -14.80 12.48
CA ILE A 188 -3.52 -14.12 11.19
C ILE A 188 -2.27 -14.60 10.45
N SER A 189 -1.21 -15.01 11.14
CA SER A 189 0.09 -15.39 10.56
C SER A 189 0.02 -16.47 9.48
N PRO A 190 -0.76 -17.57 9.64
CA PRO A 190 -0.97 -18.55 8.57
C PRO A 190 -1.76 -18.01 7.37
N ARG A 191 -2.50 -16.92 7.57
CA ARG A 191 -3.28 -16.22 6.53
C ARG A 191 -2.50 -15.07 5.91
N LEU A 192 -1.42 -14.63 6.54
CA LEU A 192 -0.52 -13.67 5.95
C LEU A 192 0.18 -14.36 4.77
N PRO A 193 0.21 -13.71 3.59
CA PRO A 193 0.97 -14.22 2.47
C PRO A 193 2.41 -14.45 2.90
N GLN A 194 3.00 -15.57 2.52
CA GLN A 194 4.43 -15.75 2.74
C GLN A 194 5.16 -14.63 2.00
N LEU A 195 5.68 -13.65 2.74
CA LEU A 195 6.49 -12.54 2.22
C LEU A 195 7.88 -13.04 1.82
N ARG A 196 7.95 -14.10 1.01
CA ARG A 196 9.12 -14.37 0.20
C ARG A 196 8.96 -13.53 -1.06
N GLN A 197 9.75 -12.47 -1.18
CA GLN A 197 9.95 -11.79 -2.45
C GLN A 197 10.56 -12.82 -3.42
N SER A 198 9.72 -13.54 -4.14
CA SER A 198 10.19 -14.39 -5.23
C SER A 198 10.56 -13.47 -6.39
N ASN A 199 11.85 -13.34 -6.66
CA ASN A 199 12.39 -12.66 -7.84
C ASN A 199 12.04 -13.37 -9.17
N ALA A 200 11.02 -14.22 -9.19
CA ALA A 200 10.57 -14.86 -10.42
C ALA A 200 9.42 -14.04 -11.01
N PRO A 201 9.55 -13.51 -12.23
CA PRO A 201 8.40 -12.93 -12.93
C PRO A 201 7.29 -13.98 -13.03
N ILE A 202 6.05 -13.60 -12.72
CA ILE A 202 4.88 -14.44 -12.97
C ILE A 202 4.94 -14.86 -14.45
N PRO A 203 4.89 -16.18 -14.75
CA PRO A 203 4.85 -16.62 -16.14
C PRO A 203 3.62 -16.01 -16.81
N CYS A 204 3.81 -15.49 -18.03
CA CYS A 204 2.73 -14.94 -18.83
C CYS A 204 1.56 -15.91 -18.85
N ILE A 205 0.35 -15.43 -18.54
CA ILE A 205 -0.89 -16.19 -18.62
C ILE A 205 -0.91 -16.92 -19.98
N PRO A 206 -1.18 -18.24 -20.02
CA PRO A 206 -1.33 -18.94 -21.29
C PRO A 206 -2.39 -18.24 -22.12
N ILE A 207 -1.98 -17.71 -23.28
CA ILE A 207 -2.92 -17.22 -24.29
C ILE A 207 -3.78 -18.44 -24.65
N LEU A 208 -5.04 -18.42 -24.24
CA LEU A 208 -5.99 -19.44 -24.66
C LEU A 208 -6.03 -19.42 -26.20
N PRO A 209 -5.87 -20.58 -26.86
CA PRO A 209 -6.00 -20.63 -28.30
C PRO A 209 -7.37 -20.07 -28.71
N PRO A 210 -7.44 -19.27 -29.79
CA PRO A 210 -8.69 -18.72 -30.26
C PRO A 210 -9.70 -19.85 -30.46
N THR A 211 -10.86 -19.71 -29.82
CA THR A 211 -11.97 -20.64 -29.97
C THR A 211 -12.33 -20.68 -31.46
N PRO A 212 -12.31 -21.84 -32.13
CA PRO A 212 -12.69 -21.93 -33.54
C PRO A 212 -14.14 -21.47 -33.67
N GLN A 213 -14.35 -20.39 -34.42
CA GLN A 213 -15.69 -19.91 -34.77
C GLN A 213 -16.43 -20.99 -35.58
N PRO A 214 -17.66 -21.37 -35.21
CA PRO A 214 -18.49 -22.21 -36.04
C PRO A 214 -19.10 -21.38 -37.15
N GLY A 215 -18.76 -21.67 -38.40
CA GLY A 215 -19.69 -21.48 -39.51
C GLY A 215 -19.13 -20.87 -40.78
N SER A 216 -19.07 -21.71 -41.83
CA SER A 216 -19.71 -21.39 -43.10
C SER A 216 -19.88 -22.70 -43.88
N GLN A 217 -21.07 -23.29 -43.76
CA GLN A 217 -21.51 -24.36 -44.65
C GLN A 217 -21.65 -23.79 -46.05
N SER A 218 -20.83 -24.29 -46.98
CA SER A 218 -20.92 -24.00 -48.40
C SER A 218 -22.21 -24.59 -48.97
N THR A 219 -23.11 -23.73 -49.43
CA THR A 219 -24.29 -24.09 -50.20
C THR A 219 -23.89 -24.64 -51.57
N LEU A 220 -24.32 -25.86 -51.86
CA LEU A 220 -24.29 -26.50 -53.19
C LEU A 220 -25.13 -25.72 -54.20
N PRO A 221 -24.65 -25.44 -55.42
CA PRO A 221 -25.51 -24.97 -56.49
C PRO A 221 -26.26 -26.16 -57.11
N LEU A 222 -27.58 -26.11 -56.98
CA LEU A 222 -28.53 -26.93 -57.71
C LEU A 222 -28.81 -26.23 -59.04
N GLN A 223 -28.45 -26.82 -60.18
CA GLN A 223 -29.15 -26.52 -61.43
C GLN A 223 -29.00 -27.63 -62.48
N GLN A 224 -30.09 -28.38 -62.62
CA GLN A 224 -30.57 -29.04 -63.85
C GLN A 224 -31.44 -28.03 -64.64
N PRO A 225 -31.89 -28.31 -65.88
CA PRO A 225 -31.79 -29.54 -66.69
C PRO A 225 -30.94 -29.46 -67.96
#